data_AF-A0A4U9TYR6-F1
#
_entry.id   AF-A0A4U9TYR6-F1
#
_cell.length_a   1.000
_cell.length_b   1.000
_cell.length_c   1.000
_cell.angle_alpha   90.00
_cell.angle_beta   90.00
_cell.angle_gamma   90.00
#
_symmetry.space_group_name_H-M   'P 1'
#
loop_
_entity.id
_entity.type
_entity.pdbx_description
1 polymer ?
#
loop_
_entity_poly.entity_id
_entity_poly.type
_entity_poly.pdbx_seq_one_letter_code
_entity_poly.pdbx_strand_id
1 'polypeptide(L)' 'MTASQMKMFLTRLGENVTVIVNGDITQCDLPRGVKSGLSDALERFEEDEMVGIIRFDKQDCVRSALCQRTLNAYD' A
#
# COMPACT_ATOMS: atom_id res chain seq x y z
N MET A 1 5.82 1.28 -7.74
CA MET A 1 4.98 0.80 -8.88
C MET A 1 4.13 1.95 -9.40
N THR A 2 4.10 2.18 -10.72
CA THR A 2 3.28 3.24 -11.35
C THR A 2 1.84 2.78 -11.57
N ALA A 3 0.92 3.72 -11.83
CA ALA A 3 -0.46 3.40 -12.21
C ALA A 3 -0.57 2.42 -13.40
N SER A 4 0.24 2.64 -14.46
CA SER A 4 0.26 1.75 -15.62
C SER A 4 0.72 0.33 -15.28
N GLN A 5 1.71 0.20 -14.39
CA GLN A 5 2.19 -1.10 -13.91
C GLN A 5 1.13 -1.81 -13.04
N MET A 6 0.45 -1.08 -12.15
CA MET A 6 -0.66 -1.61 -11.35
C MET A 6 -1.77 -2.15 -12.25
N LYS A 7 -2.20 -1.36 -13.25
CA LYS A 7 -3.19 -1.81 -14.23
C LYS A 7 -2.75 -3.10 -14.92
N MET A 8 -1.52 -3.16 -15.41
CA MET A 8 -0.97 -4.36 -16.05
C MET A 8 -1.02 -5.57 -15.12
N PHE A 9 -0.66 -5.40 -13.85
CA PHE A 9 -0.72 -6.46 -12.85
C PHE A 9 -2.15 -6.94 -12.59
N LEU A 10 -3.08 -6.03 -12.27
CA LEU A 10 -4.47 -6.37 -11.94
C LEU A 10 -5.21 -7.04 -13.10
N THR A 11 -4.90 -6.67 -14.34
CA THR A 11 -5.51 -7.32 -15.53
C THR A 11 -5.03 -8.74 -15.80
N ARG A 12 -4.02 -9.24 -15.07
CA ARG A 12 -3.47 -10.59 -15.22
C ARG A 12 -3.89 -11.54 -14.11
N LEU A 13 -4.77 -11.12 -13.21
CA LEU A 13 -5.29 -11.98 -12.15
C LEU A 13 -6.14 -13.09 -12.78
N GLY A 14 -5.81 -14.34 -12.44
CA GLY A 14 -6.55 -15.51 -12.87
C GLY A 14 -7.74 -15.82 -11.98
N GLU A 15 -8.46 -16.90 -12.27
CA GLU A 15 -9.56 -17.38 -11.42
C GLU A 15 -9.03 -18.03 -10.13
N ASN A 16 -9.85 -18.03 -9.08
CA ASN A 16 -9.56 -18.67 -7.78
C ASN A 16 -8.26 -18.18 -7.10
N VAL A 17 -7.92 -16.90 -7.26
CA VAL A 17 -6.79 -16.27 -6.56
C VAL A 17 -7.30 -15.21 -5.57
N THR A 18 -6.58 -15.06 -4.47
CA THR A 18 -6.69 -13.89 -3.59
C THR A 18 -5.38 -13.12 -3.70
N VAL A 19 -5.47 -11.82 -3.96
CA VAL A 19 -4.31 -10.94 -4.06
C VAL A 19 -4.39 -9.86 -3.01
N ILE A 20 -3.28 -9.64 -2.33
CA ILE A 20 -3.10 -8.57 -1.37
C ILE A 20 -2.03 -7.63 -1.92
N VAL A 21 -2.39 -6.36 -2.07
CA VAL A 21 -1.46 -5.29 -2.43
C VAL A 21 -1.30 -4.39 -1.23
N ASN A 22 -0.07 -4.25 -0.73
CA ASN A 22 0.24 -3.41 0.42
C ASN A 22 1.32 -2.37 0.10
N GLY A 23 1.35 -1.30 0.88
CA GLY A 23 2.39 -0.28 0.81
C GLY A 23 2.03 0.96 1.63
N ASP A 24 3.00 1.86 1.79
CA ASP A 24 2.81 3.17 2.41
C ASP A 24 2.67 4.23 1.32
N ILE A 25 1.52 4.90 1.25
CA ILE A 25 1.25 5.92 0.23
C ILE A 25 2.14 7.17 0.39
N THR A 26 2.73 7.38 1.57
CA THR A 26 3.64 8.50 1.84
C THR A 26 5.07 8.22 1.40
N GLN A 27 5.42 6.95 1.17
CA GLN A 27 6.73 6.51 0.73
C GLN A 27 6.68 6.09 -0.74
N CYS A 28 7.13 6.98 -1.62
CA CYS A 28 7.07 6.76 -3.06
C CYS A 28 8.37 7.19 -3.73
N ASP A 29 9.14 6.20 -4.19
CA ASP A 29 10.42 6.42 -4.90
C ASP A 29 10.22 6.69 -6.40
N LEU A 30 9.03 7.08 -6.83
CA LEU A 30 8.73 7.34 -8.23
C LEU A 30 9.28 8.70 -8.67
N PRO A 31 9.68 8.84 -9.95
CA PRO A 31 10.03 10.13 -10.51
C PRO A 31 8.92 11.16 -10.30
N ARG A 32 9.29 12.43 -10.15
CA ARG A 32 8.35 13.52 -9.91
C ARG A 32 7.29 13.57 -11.02
N GLY A 33 6.03 13.69 -10.62
CA GLY A 33 4.88 13.73 -11.53
C GLY A 33 4.35 12.36 -11.95
N VAL A 34 5.00 11.26 -11.57
CA VAL A 34 4.49 9.90 -11.81
C VAL A 34 3.55 9.49 -10.67
N LYS A 35 2.31 9.15 -11.02
CA LYS A 35 1.31 8.71 -10.03
C LYS A 35 1.63 7.32 -9.50
N SER A 36 1.61 7.18 -8.17
CA SER A 36 1.73 5.89 -7.49
C SER A 36 0.58 4.97 -7.89
N GLY A 37 0.89 3.72 -8.23
CA GLY A 37 -0.12 2.73 -8.55
C GLY A 37 -1.01 2.38 -7.36
N LEU A 38 -0.47 2.40 -6.13
CA LEU A 38 -1.25 2.14 -4.92
C LEU A 38 -2.24 3.28 -4.64
N SER A 39 -1.79 4.54 -4.74
CA SER A 39 -2.67 5.71 -4.61
C SER A 39 -3.75 5.70 -5.69
N ASP A 40 -3.37 5.44 -6.94
CA ASP A 40 -4.33 5.36 -8.06
C ASP A 40 -5.34 4.23 -7.88
N ALA A 41 -4.94 3.07 -7.36
CA ALA A 41 -5.87 1.98 -7.03
C ALA A 41 -6.87 2.39 -5.93
N LEU A 42 -6.38 2.99 -4.84
CA LEU A 42 -7.23 3.46 -3.72
C LEU A 42 -8.21 4.58 -4.12
N GLU A 43 -7.93 5.33 -5.19
CA GLU A 43 -8.84 6.33 -5.75
C GLU A 43 -9.87 5.73 -6.74
N ARG A 44 -9.58 4.55 -7.30
CA ARG A 44 -10.41 3.91 -8.34
C ARG A 44 -11.34 2.84 -7.82
N PHE A 45 -10.92 2.13 -6.78
CA PHE A 45 -11.70 1.05 -6.19
C PHE A 45 -12.48 1.57 -4.99
N GLU A 46 -13.74 1.15 -4.91
CA GLU A 46 -14.58 1.27 -3.72
C GLU A 46 -14.65 -0.10 -3.04
N GLU A 47 -14.92 -0.11 -1.74
CA GLU A 47 -15.09 -1.36 -1.01
C GLU A 47 -16.38 -2.08 -1.46
N ASP A 48 -16.26 -3.37 -1.76
CA ASP A 48 -17.39 -4.23 -2.12
C ASP A 48 -17.14 -5.69 -1.67
N GLU A 49 -18.00 -6.62 -2.09
CA GLU A 49 -17.90 -8.04 -1.72
C GLU A 49 -16.61 -8.73 -2.24
N MET A 50 -15.97 -8.19 -3.27
CA MET A 50 -14.76 -8.73 -3.90
C MET A 50 -13.49 -7.93 -3.53
N VAL A 51 -13.62 -6.65 -3.19
CA VAL A 51 -12.50 -5.75 -2.91
C VAL A 51 -12.57 -5.21 -1.49
N GLY A 52 -11.64 -5.67 -0.64
CA GLY A 52 -11.41 -5.09 0.67
C GLY A 52 -10.31 -4.03 0.65
N ILE A 53 -10.54 -2.90 1.33
CA ILE A 53 -9.53 -1.85 1.56
C ILE A 53 -9.26 -1.78 3.06
N ILE A 54 -7.99 -1.98 3.45
CA ILE A 54 -7.56 -1.92 4.85
C ILE A 54 -6.56 -0.79 5.00
N ARG A 55 -6.86 0.13 5.91
CA ARG A 55 -5.98 1.26 6.25
C ARG A 55 -5.48 1.09 7.68
N PHE A 56 -4.19 0.84 7.81
CA PHE A 56 -3.53 0.81 9.11
C PHE A 56 -3.19 2.22 9.58
N ASP A 57 -3.27 2.44 10.87
CA ASP A 57 -2.79 3.66 11.52
C ASP A 57 -1.56 3.39 12.40
N LYS A 58 -1.13 4.40 13.18
CA LYS A 58 0.03 4.28 14.07
C LYS A 58 -0.20 3.30 15.23
N GLN A 59 -1.44 3.10 15.64
CA GLN A 59 -1.83 2.21 16.75
C GLN A 59 -1.70 0.75 16.34
N ASP A 60 -1.86 0.45 15.05
CA ASP A 60 -1.63 -0.90 14.50
C ASP A 60 -0.13 -1.27 14.43
N CYS A 61 0.77 -0.31 14.66
CA CYS A 61 2.21 -0.53 14.59
C CYS A 61 2.75 -1.11 15.91
N VAL A 62 2.86 -2.43 15.99
CA VAL A 62 3.49 -3.11 17.12
C VAL A 62 5.02 -3.06 16.96
N ARG A 63 5.69 -2.30 17.83
CA ARG A 63 7.15 -2.17 17.85
C ARG A 63 7.74 -2.85 19.07
N SER A 64 8.88 -3.52 18.89
CA SER A 64 9.64 -4.05 20.02
C SER A 64 10.16 -2.91 20.90
N ALA A 65 10.41 -3.20 22.18
CA ALA A 65 10.99 -2.23 23.11
C ALA A 65 12.32 -1.62 22.59
N LEU A 66 13.12 -2.42 21.87
CA LEU A 66 14.35 -1.95 21.23
C LEU A 66 14.06 -0.96 20.10
N CYS A 67 13.12 -1.27 19.20
CA CYS A 67 12.76 -0.37 18.09
C CYS A 67 12.26 0.99 18.62
N GLN A 68 11.41 0.97 19.65
CA GLN A 68 10.92 2.19 20.27
C GLN A 68 12.04 3.01 20.92
N ARG A 69 12.97 2.34 21.61
CA ARG A 69 14.16 2.99 22.19
C ARG A 69 15.07 3.59 21.11
N THR A 70 15.23 2.90 19.99
CA THR A 70 16.01 3.41 18.86
C THR A 70 15.37 4.66 18.27
N LEU A 71 14.07 4.66 17.99
CA LEU A 71 13.37 5.83 17.45
C LEU A 71 13.53 7.05 18.37
N ASN A 72 13.28 6.88 19.68
CA ASN A 72 13.44 7.96 20.66
C ASN A 72 14.88 8.50 20.78
N ALA A 73 15.89 7.78 20.28
CA ALA A 73 17.27 8.24 20.31
C ALA A 73 17.66 9.05 19.06
N TYR A 74 16.88 8.97 17.98
CA TYR A 74 17.10 9.68 16.72
C TYR A 74 16.08 10.80 16.44
N ASP A 75 14.96 10.84 17.18
CA ASP A 75 13.98 11.95 17.22
C ASP A 75 14.44 13.07 18.17
#